data_AF-A0AAE0TF04-F1
#
_entry.id   AF-A0AAE0TF04-F1
#
_cell.length_a   1.000
_cell.length_b   1.000
_cell.length_c   1.000
_cell.angle_alpha   90.00
_cell.angle_beta   90.00
_cell.angle_gamma   90.00
#
_symmetry.space_group_name_H-M   'P 1'
#
loop_
_entity.id
_entity.type
_entity.pdbx_description
1 polymer ?
#
loop_
_entity_poly.entity_id
_entity_poly.type
_entity_poly.pdbx_seq_one_letter_code
_entity_poly.pdbx_strand_id
1 'polypeptide(L)'
;MADNEYTQADIARKTGLSPAAVNQILHEKYPSSPSHFLMRIEDALNMSAPKRKVPNFIETSMVKLITKAAVKARQEACICVVSGAPGTGKTRAVKNLNPLKNLPVYLVEADTVMTADRFLSEISQSIGIEVYGRPGAKFGRIIEKLYGTPALLVIDEADTLRPNVLETARRIKDKAEIGMLLIGNDRLNSLLRPKDGVFDKLRSRIKFYPKYVSSISIEDEILFTETYLPGLPED
;
A
#
# COMPACT_ATOMS: atom_id res chain seq x y z
N MET A 1 42.27 12.45 6.75
CA MET A 1 41.08 12.24 7.60
C MET A 1 40.07 11.57 6.70
N ALA A 2 39.79 10.28 6.92
CA ALA A 2 39.00 9.48 5.99
C ALA A 2 37.55 9.96 5.98
N ASP A 3 37.02 10.21 4.77
CA ASP A 3 35.60 10.43 4.50
C ASP A 3 34.82 9.17 4.88
N ASN A 4 34.38 9.08 6.14
CA ASN A 4 33.46 8.03 6.57
C ASN A 4 32.04 8.43 6.15
N GLU A 5 31.54 7.81 5.08
CA GLU A 5 30.16 7.99 4.58
C GLU A 5 29.06 7.63 5.61
N TYR A 6 29.41 6.97 6.72
CA TYR A 6 28.46 6.54 7.75
C TYR A 6 28.91 6.98 9.14
N THR A 7 27.99 7.59 9.89
CA THR A 7 28.23 7.92 11.31
C THR A 7 28.10 6.67 12.19
N GLN A 8 28.69 6.70 13.38
CA GLN A 8 28.55 5.59 14.35
C GLN A 8 27.08 5.30 14.71
N ALA A 9 26.23 6.34 14.71
CA ALA A 9 24.79 6.22 14.93
C ALA A 9 24.08 5.52 13.76
N ASP A 10 24.53 5.74 12.53
CA ASP A 10 24.00 5.05 11.34
C ASP A 10 24.37 3.57 11.34
N ILE A 11 25.61 3.25 11.73
CA ILE A 11 26.10 1.87 11.87
C ILE A 11 25.30 1.14 12.97
N ALA A 12 25.10 1.76 14.13
CA ALA A 12 24.31 1.19 15.22
C ALA A 12 22.88 0.85 14.78
N ARG A 13 22.23 1.78 14.06
CA ARG A 13 20.87 1.58 13.54
C ARG A 13 20.80 0.47 12.50
N LYS A 14 21.72 0.45 11.53
CA LYS A 14 21.75 -0.55 10.45
C LYS A 14 22.06 -1.96 10.93
N THR A 15 22.81 -2.10 12.01
CA THR A 15 23.28 -3.39 12.53
C THR A 15 22.47 -3.90 13.73
N GLY A 16 21.57 -3.08 14.28
CA GLY A 16 20.81 -3.39 15.49
C GLY A 16 21.67 -3.42 16.77
N LEU A 17 22.88 -2.86 16.72
CA LEU A 17 23.81 -2.78 17.85
C LEU A 17 23.62 -1.49 18.63
N SER A 18 23.95 -1.51 19.92
CA SER A 18 23.94 -0.27 20.71
C SER A 18 25.10 0.65 20.29
N PRO A 19 24.93 1.99 20.38
CA PRO A 19 26.02 2.92 20.08
C PRO A 19 27.28 2.66 20.91
N ALA A 20 27.11 2.20 22.15
CA ALA A 20 28.22 1.81 23.03
C ALA A 20 28.97 0.58 22.51
N ALA A 21 28.27 -0.43 21.99
CA ALA A 21 28.89 -1.62 21.40
C ALA A 21 29.66 -1.27 20.13
N VAL A 22 29.10 -0.43 19.25
CA VAL A 22 29.77 0.06 18.04
C VAL A 22 31.04 0.84 18.40
N ASN A 23 30.98 1.72 19.42
CA ASN A 23 32.13 2.49 19.88
C ASN A 23 33.24 1.60 20.48
N GLN A 24 32.90 0.57 21.24
CA GLN A 24 33.88 -0.37 21.80
C GLN A 24 34.57 -1.22 20.72
N ILE A 25 33.85 -1.62 19.67
CA ILE A 25 34.39 -2.35 18.52
C ILE A 25 35.36 -1.46 17.73
N LEU A 26 34.99 -0.20 17.45
CA LEU A 26 35.82 0.75 16.70
C LEU A 26 37.12 1.13 17.43
N HIS A 27 37.14 1.03 18.75
CA HIS A 27 38.31 1.34 19.58
C HIS A 27 39.04 0.10 20.09
N GLU A 28 38.76 -1.09 19.55
CA GLU A 28 39.43 -2.36 19.90
C GLU A 28 39.35 -2.74 21.39
N LYS A 29 38.34 -2.22 22.13
CA LYS A 29 38.16 -2.43 23.57
C LYS A 29 37.20 -3.58 23.90
N TYR A 30 36.88 -4.44 22.93
CA TYR A 30 35.93 -5.54 23.13
C TYR A 30 36.62 -6.76 23.77
N PRO A 31 36.19 -7.24 24.95
CA PRO A 31 36.92 -8.23 25.74
C PRO A 31 36.87 -9.67 25.17
N SER A 32 36.02 -9.94 24.17
CA SER A 32 35.93 -11.23 23.47
C SER A 32 35.96 -11.00 21.96
N SER A 33 36.41 -12.00 21.19
CA SER A 33 36.56 -11.92 19.73
C SER A 33 35.27 -11.39 19.09
N PRO A 34 35.26 -10.16 18.55
CA PRO A 34 34.03 -9.50 18.09
C PRO A 34 33.57 -10.03 16.72
N SER A 35 34.02 -11.21 16.31
CA SER A 35 33.83 -11.79 14.96
C SER A 35 32.37 -11.79 14.51
N HIS A 36 31.43 -12.17 15.39
CA HIS A 36 30.00 -12.17 15.05
C HIS A 36 29.42 -10.75 14.89
N PHE A 37 29.97 -9.76 15.58
CA PHE A 37 29.58 -8.35 15.43
C PHE A 37 30.20 -7.73 14.18
N LEU A 38 31.45 -8.07 13.87
CA LEU A 38 32.13 -7.67 12.65
C LEU A 38 31.42 -8.25 11.42
N MET A 39 31.01 -9.52 11.44
CA MET A 39 30.20 -10.12 10.38
C MET A 39 28.86 -9.40 10.22
N ARG A 40 28.17 -9.03 11.31
CA ARG A 40 26.92 -8.24 11.23
C ARG A 40 27.13 -6.84 10.64
N ILE A 41 28.24 -6.19 10.99
CA ILE A 41 28.61 -4.88 10.43
C ILE A 41 28.94 -5.03 8.94
N GLU A 42 29.72 -6.04 8.58
CA GLU A 42 30.08 -6.39 7.21
C GLU A 42 28.84 -6.72 6.37
N ASP A 43 27.92 -7.55 6.85
CA ASP A 43 26.65 -7.87 6.20
C ASP A 43 25.78 -6.62 6.00
N ALA A 44 25.67 -5.75 7.00
CA ALA A 44 24.90 -4.51 6.92
C ALA A 44 25.51 -3.49 5.95
N LEU A 45 26.84 -3.44 5.86
CA LEU A 45 27.57 -2.60 4.92
C LEU A 45 27.50 -3.18 3.49
N ASN A 46 27.56 -4.50 3.34
CA ASN A 46 27.42 -5.20 2.05
C ASN A 46 25.98 -5.14 1.51
N MET A 47 24.96 -5.14 2.38
CA MET A 47 23.57 -4.80 2.02
C MET A 47 23.41 -3.32 1.60
N SER A 48 24.38 -2.47 1.92
CA SER A 48 24.43 -1.05 1.55
C SER A 48 25.30 -0.78 0.31
N ALA A 49 25.95 -1.80 -0.27
CA ALA A 49 26.63 -1.73 -1.57
C ALA A 49 25.67 -1.11 -2.61
N PRO A 50 26.16 -0.33 -3.61
CA PRO A 50 25.33 0.49 -4.47
C PRO A 50 24.18 -0.36 -4.97
N LYS A 51 22.96 -0.02 -4.53
CA LYS A 51 21.73 -0.69 -4.93
C LYS A 51 21.86 -0.91 -6.43
N ARG A 52 21.93 -2.17 -6.88
CA ARG A 52 21.66 -2.54 -8.28
C ARG A 52 20.56 -1.59 -8.73
N LYS A 53 20.82 -0.74 -9.74
CA LYS A 53 19.90 0.32 -10.21
C LYS A 53 18.49 -0.19 -9.99
N VAL A 54 17.78 0.37 -9.01
CA VAL A 54 16.46 -0.15 -8.61
C VAL A 54 15.66 -0.23 -9.90
N PRO A 55 15.34 -1.42 -10.42
CA PRO A 55 14.86 -1.49 -11.78
C PRO A 55 13.57 -0.69 -11.88
N ASN A 56 13.38 -0.07 -13.04
CA ASN A 56 12.22 0.78 -13.29
C ASN A 56 10.95 0.02 -12.93
N PHE A 57 9.98 0.74 -12.35
CA PHE A 57 8.67 0.15 -12.07
C PHE A 57 8.11 -0.49 -13.34
N ILE A 58 7.78 -1.78 -13.26
CA ILE A 58 7.20 -2.52 -14.37
C ILE A 58 5.68 -2.33 -14.39
N GLU A 59 5.16 -1.92 -15.54
CA GLU A 59 3.73 -1.82 -15.77
C GLU A 59 3.12 -3.19 -16.10
N THR A 60 2.81 -3.96 -15.05
CA THR A 60 2.21 -5.29 -15.15
C THR A 60 0.72 -5.25 -15.50
N SER A 61 0.15 -6.41 -15.82
CA SER A 61 -1.28 -6.60 -16.05
C SER A 61 -2.12 -6.17 -14.84
N MET A 62 -1.64 -6.43 -13.63
CA MET A 62 -2.27 -5.95 -12.38
C MET A 62 -2.28 -4.41 -12.30
N VAL A 63 -1.19 -3.75 -12.69
CA VAL A 63 -1.10 -2.28 -12.72
C VAL A 63 -2.11 -1.70 -13.68
N LYS A 64 -2.19 -2.26 -14.89
CA LYS A 64 -3.16 -1.83 -15.92
C LYS A 64 -4.60 -2.01 -15.43
N LEU A 65 -4.89 -3.13 -14.77
CA LEU A 65 -6.23 -3.42 -14.22
C LEU A 65 -6.64 -2.44 -13.11
N ILE A 66 -5.76 -2.23 -12.12
CA ILE A 66 -6.00 -1.30 -11.02
C ILE A 66 -6.13 0.14 -11.53
N THR A 67 -5.29 0.53 -12.48
CA THR A 67 -5.36 1.85 -13.11
C THR A 67 -6.68 2.07 -13.84
N LYS A 68 -7.14 1.08 -14.63
CA LYS A 68 -8.44 1.12 -15.31
C LYS A 68 -9.59 1.25 -14.31
N ALA A 69 -9.55 0.47 -13.23
CA ALA A 69 -10.56 0.53 -12.17
C ALA A 69 -10.56 1.90 -11.46
N ALA A 70 -9.39 2.45 -11.15
CA ALA A 70 -9.22 3.75 -10.50
C ALA A 70 -9.76 4.90 -11.36
N VAL A 71 -9.41 4.90 -12.66
CA VAL A 71 -9.91 5.90 -13.63
C VAL A 71 -11.43 5.84 -13.73
N LYS A 72 -12.01 4.64 -13.89
CA LYS A 72 -13.46 4.45 -13.98
C LYS A 72 -14.19 4.85 -12.70
N ALA A 73 -13.66 4.45 -11.53
CA ALA A 73 -14.23 4.79 -10.23
C ALA A 73 -14.36 6.31 -10.07
N ARG A 74 -13.28 7.04 -10.40
CA ARG A 74 -13.25 8.51 -10.36
C ARG A 74 -14.21 9.13 -11.36
N GLN A 75 -14.10 8.77 -12.65
CA GLN A 75 -14.87 9.40 -13.72
C GLN A 75 -16.39 9.25 -13.52
N GLU A 76 -16.82 8.12 -12.98
CA GLU A 76 -18.24 7.83 -12.81
C GLU A 76 -18.73 8.00 -11.36
N ALA A 77 -17.90 8.53 -10.46
CA ALA A 77 -18.18 8.62 -9.02
C ALA A 77 -18.81 7.33 -8.48
N CYS A 78 -18.20 6.18 -8.79
CA CYS A 78 -18.74 4.85 -8.50
C CYS A 78 -17.77 4.01 -7.68
N ILE A 79 -18.23 2.83 -7.24
CA ILE A 79 -17.37 1.85 -6.57
C ILE A 79 -16.81 0.90 -7.64
N CYS A 80 -15.50 0.72 -7.65
CA CYS A 80 -14.83 -0.35 -8.37
C CYS A 80 -14.14 -1.28 -7.38
N VAL A 81 -14.05 -2.56 -7.71
CA VAL A 81 -13.42 -3.58 -6.88
C VAL A 81 -12.37 -4.29 -7.70
N VAL A 82 -11.19 -4.54 -7.14
CA VAL A 82 -10.16 -5.40 -7.73
C VAL A 82 -9.67 -6.37 -6.67
N SER A 83 -9.68 -7.67 -6.97
CA SER A 83 -9.20 -8.70 -6.05
C SER A 83 -8.18 -9.62 -6.71
N GLY A 84 -7.21 -10.08 -5.92
CA GLY A 84 -6.17 -10.98 -6.40
C GLY A 84 -5.38 -11.62 -5.27
N ALA A 85 -4.60 -12.65 -5.59
CA ALA A 85 -3.79 -13.39 -4.62
C ALA A 85 -2.69 -12.52 -4.00
N PRO A 86 -2.18 -12.85 -2.80
CA PRO A 86 -0.95 -12.27 -2.28
C PRO A 86 0.20 -12.38 -3.30
N GLY A 87 1.09 -11.38 -3.34
CA GLY A 87 2.22 -11.38 -4.28
C GLY A 87 1.91 -10.91 -5.71
N THR A 88 0.64 -10.74 -6.11
CA THR A 88 0.26 -10.26 -7.46
C THR A 88 0.56 -8.77 -7.74
N GLY A 89 1.14 -8.04 -6.78
CA GLY A 89 1.56 -6.65 -6.97
C GLY A 89 0.48 -5.58 -6.72
N LYS A 90 -0.68 -5.92 -6.11
CA LYS A 90 -1.79 -4.97 -5.86
C LYS A 90 -1.37 -3.69 -5.13
N THR A 91 -0.78 -3.80 -3.94
CA THR A 91 -0.31 -2.65 -3.14
C THR A 91 0.72 -1.81 -3.89
N ARG A 92 1.61 -2.48 -4.65
CA ARG A 92 2.64 -1.80 -5.46
C ARG A 92 2.02 -1.05 -6.64
N ALA A 93 0.99 -1.61 -7.27
CA ALA A 93 0.23 -0.96 -8.34
C ALA A 93 -0.52 0.29 -7.85
N VAL A 94 -1.15 0.23 -6.68
CA VAL A 94 -1.84 1.38 -6.07
C VAL A 94 -0.90 2.54 -5.79
N LYS A 95 0.28 2.23 -5.23
CA LYS A 95 1.31 3.23 -4.93
C LYS A 95 1.89 3.89 -6.19
N ASN A 96 1.63 3.33 -7.38
CA ASN A 96 2.14 3.82 -8.66
C ASN A 96 1.00 4.08 -9.68
N LEU A 97 -0.09 4.69 -9.25
CA LEU A 97 -1.19 5.15 -10.11
C LEU A 97 -0.78 6.38 -10.95
N ASN A 98 0.16 6.20 -11.87
CA ASN A 98 0.77 7.26 -12.68
C ASN A 98 -0.25 8.17 -13.41
N PRO A 99 -1.31 7.64 -14.07
CA PRO A 99 -2.29 8.48 -14.74
C PRO A 99 -3.07 9.41 -13.81
N LEU A 100 -3.00 9.17 -12.49
CA LEU A 100 -3.72 9.92 -11.47
C LEU A 100 -2.77 10.74 -10.59
N LYS A 101 -1.47 10.80 -10.89
CA LYS A 101 -0.43 11.39 -10.03
C LYS A 101 -0.68 12.86 -9.67
N ASN A 102 -1.34 13.62 -10.54
CA ASN A 102 -1.66 15.04 -10.32
C ASN A 102 -3.09 15.27 -9.81
N LEU A 103 -3.80 14.21 -9.42
CA LEU A 103 -5.19 14.26 -8.98
C LEU A 103 -5.30 13.72 -7.55
N PRO A 104 -6.26 14.20 -6.75
CA PRO A 104 -6.44 13.75 -5.37
C PRO A 104 -6.77 12.25 -5.31
N VAL A 105 -5.82 11.46 -4.81
CA VAL A 105 -5.96 10.03 -4.50
C VAL A 105 -5.62 9.85 -3.02
N TYR A 106 -6.56 9.33 -2.26
CA TYR A 106 -6.40 9.09 -0.83
C TYR A 106 -6.38 7.59 -0.59
N LEU A 107 -5.26 7.08 -0.09
CA LEU A 107 -5.05 5.67 0.20
C LEU A 107 -5.26 5.42 1.69
N VAL A 108 -6.02 4.37 2.00
CA VAL A 108 -6.14 3.77 3.34
C VAL A 108 -5.79 2.30 3.21
N GLU A 109 -4.85 1.82 4.02
CA GLU A 109 -4.49 0.41 4.14
C GLU A 109 -5.28 -0.16 5.30
N ALA A 110 -6.27 -1.02 5.01
CA ALA A 110 -7.15 -1.56 6.02
C ALA A 110 -6.47 -2.65 6.86
N ASP A 111 -6.92 -2.80 8.11
CA ASP A 111 -6.52 -3.92 8.95
C ASP A 111 -7.70 -4.47 9.76
N THR A 112 -7.48 -5.63 10.38
CA THR A 112 -8.53 -6.38 11.08
C THR A 112 -9.04 -5.70 12.35
N VAL A 113 -8.26 -4.82 12.96
CA VAL A 113 -8.63 -4.11 14.20
C VAL A 113 -9.25 -2.73 13.93
N MET A 114 -9.23 -2.29 12.67
CA MET A 114 -9.71 -0.99 12.25
C MET A 114 -11.18 -0.77 12.61
N THR A 115 -11.43 0.23 13.47
CA THR A 115 -12.78 0.71 13.84
C THR A 115 -13.24 1.78 12.86
N ALA A 116 -14.54 2.11 12.86
CA ALA A 116 -15.05 3.21 12.05
C ALA A 116 -14.41 4.55 12.43
N ASP A 117 -14.12 4.79 13.71
CA ASP A 117 -13.43 6.01 14.15
C ASP A 117 -11.98 6.06 13.68
N ARG A 118 -11.25 4.93 13.76
CA ARG A 118 -9.88 4.84 13.25
C ARG A 118 -9.85 5.05 11.73
N PHE A 119 -10.76 4.41 10.99
CA PHE A 119 -10.92 4.58 9.56
C PHE A 119 -11.16 6.04 9.17
N LEU A 120 -12.06 6.75 9.86
CA LEU A 120 -12.31 8.17 9.63
C LEU A 120 -11.08 9.03 9.97
N SER A 121 -10.31 8.65 10.99
CA SER A 121 -9.09 9.37 11.38
C SER A 121 -7.99 9.21 10.33
N GLU A 122 -7.80 8.01 9.80
CA GLU A 122 -6.84 7.74 8.72
C GLU A 122 -7.22 8.46 7.43
N ILE A 123 -8.51 8.52 7.08
CA ILE A 123 -8.99 9.35 5.95
C ILE A 123 -8.70 10.83 6.22
N SER A 124 -9.03 11.34 7.42
CA SER A 124 -8.81 12.75 7.78
C SER A 124 -7.35 13.15 7.64
N GLN A 125 -6.44 12.28 8.10
CA GLN A 125 -5.00 12.45 7.92
C GLN A 125 -4.59 12.41 6.45
N SER A 126 -5.10 11.45 5.67
CA SER A 126 -4.82 11.28 4.24
C SER A 126 -5.25 12.50 3.41
N ILE A 127 -6.37 13.12 3.76
CA ILE A 127 -6.88 14.34 3.11
C ILE A 127 -6.30 15.65 3.67
N GLY A 128 -5.41 15.55 4.67
CA GLY A 128 -4.72 16.69 5.27
C GLY A 128 -5.60 17.60 6.11
N ILE A 129 -6.59 17.05 6.82
CA ILE A 129 -7.40 17.80 7.78
C ILE A 129 -7.18 17.30 9.21
N GLU A 130 -7.05 18.23 10.14
CA GLU A 130 -7.06 17.93 11.57
C GLU A 130 -8.49 18.01 12.08
N VAL A 131 -9.03 16.87 12.52
CA VAL A 131 -10.39 16.82 13.07
C VAL A 131 -10.38 16.07 14.39
N TYR A 132 -10.74 16.78 15.44
CA TYR A 132 -10.89 16.25 16.79
C TYR A 132 -12.37 15.99 17.11
N GLY A 133 -12.61 15.09 18.06
CA GLY A 133 -13.94 14.80 18.57
C GLY A 133 -14.59 13.54 18.02
N ARG A 134 -15.92 13.50 18.06
CA ARG A 134 -16.73 12.28 17.82
C ARG A 134 -16.70 11.86 16.34
N PRO A 135 -16.91 10.56 16.04
CA PRO A 135 -16.92 10.04 14.66
C PRO A 135 -17.83 10.81 13.70
N GLY A 136 -18.99 11.26 14.16
CA GLY A 136 -19.92 12.05 13.32
C GLY A 136 -19.34 13.39 12.85
N ALA A 137 -18.53 14.05 13.68
CA ALA A 137 -17.86 15.30 13.31
C ALA A 137 -16.76 15.04 12.26
N LYS A 138 -15.93 14.00 12.46
CA LYS A 138 -14.94 13.55 11.48
C LYS A 138 -15.59 13.23 10.14
N PHE A 139 -16.66 12.44 10.17
CA PHE A 139 -17.43 12.10 8.97
C PHE A 139 -17.91 13.34 8.23
N GLY A 140 -18.55 14.29 8.92
CA GLY A 140 -19.05 15.53 8.31
C GLY A 140 -17.95 16.36 7.63
N ARG A 141 -16.81 16.54 8.31
CA ARG A 141 -15.66 17.28 7.77
C ARG A 141 -15.02 16.60 6.56
N ILE A 142 -14.95 15.27 6.56
CA ILE A 142 -14.49 14.51 5.40
C ILE A 142 -15.41 14.77 4.19
N ILE A 143 -16.74 14.74 4.38
CA ILE A 143 -17.68 15.04 3.29
C ILE A 143 -17.47 16.47 2.80
N GLU A 144 -17.45 17.46 3.69
CA GLU A 144 -17.25 18.88 3.35
C GLU A 144 -15.99 19.10 2.50
N LYS A 145 -14.89 18.43 2.85
CA LYS A 145 -13.62 18.55 2.13
C LYS A 145 -13.62 17.87 0.76
N LEU A 146 -14.35 16.76 0.62
CA LEU A 146 -14.32 15.91 -0.57
C LEU A 146 -15.43 16.22 -1.58
N TYR A 147 -16.55 16.78 -1.12
CA TYR A 147 -17.71 17.08 -1.96
C TYR A 147 -17.33 18.04 -3.10
N GLY A 148 -17.81 17.74 -4.31
CA GLY A 148 -17.51 18.55 -5.51
C GLY A 148 -16.07 18.42 -6.03
N THR A 149 -15.26 17.50 -5.49
CA THR A 149 -13.89 17.25 -5.97
C THR A 149 -13.83 15.95 -6.78
N PRO A 150 -12.86 15.80 -7.72
CA PRO A 150 -12.64 14.56 -8.44
C PRO A 150 -11.84 13.53 -7.61
N ALA A 151 -11.99 13.54 -6.28
CA ALA A 151 -11.22 12.67 -5.40
C ALA A 151 -11.49 11.18 -5.66
N LEU A 152 -10.47 10.37 -5.40
CA LEU A 152 -10.55 8.92 -5.40
C LEU A 152 -10.11 8.41 -4.02
N LEU A 153 -11.00 7.69 -3.34
CA LEU A 153 -10.66 6.95 -2.12
C LEU A 153 -10.28 5.51 -2.48
N VAL A 154 -9.05 5.12 -2.20
CA VAL A 154 -8.56 3.74 -2.39
C VAL A 154 -8.44 3.08 -1.02
N ILE A 155 -9.04 1.91 -0.88
CA ILE A 155 -8.94 1.07 0.33
C ILE A 155 -8.22 -0.21 -0.07
N ASP A 156 -6.95 -0.33 0.34
CA ASP A 156 -6.19 -1.58 0.21
C ASP A 156 -6.51 -2.51 1.37
N GLU A 157 -6.35 -3.82 1.17
CA GLU A 157 -6.75 -4.87 2.11
C GLU A 157 -8.21 -4.79 2.60
N ALA A 158 -9.13 -4.31 1.74
CA ALA A 158 -10.53 -4.07 2.09
C ALA A 158 -11.30 -5.32 2.59
N ASP A 159 -10.81 -6.53 2.30
CA ASP A 159 -11.37 -7.78 2.84
C ASP A 159 -11.17 -7.96 4.35
N THR A 160 -10.25 -7.21 4.95
CA THR A 160 -10.01 -7.20 6.40
C THR A 160 -11.04 -6.37 7.16
N LEU A 161 -11.73 -5.45 6.46
CA LEU A 161 -12.68 -4.54 7.08
C LEU A 161 -13.95 -5.23 7.56
N ARG A 162 -14.43 -4.77 8.72
CA ARG A 162 -15.74 -5.15 9.25
C ARG A 162 -16.87 -4.51 8.44
N PRO A 163 -18.08 -5.13 8.41
CA PRO A 163 -19.20 -4.62 7.63
C PRO A 163 -19.59 -3.16 7.92
N ASN A 164 -19.52 -2.74 9.19
CA ASN A 164 -19.83 -1.37 9.58
C ASN A 164 -18.82 -0.34 9.06
N VAL A 165 -17.55 -0.71 8.90
CA VAL A 165 -16.52 0.17 8.34
C VAL A 165 -16.70 0.30 6.82
N LEU A 166 -16.99 -0.79 6.12
CA LEU A 166 -17.34 -0.77 4.69
C LEU A 166 -18.60 0.06 4.42
N GLU A 167 -19.63 -0.04 5.27
CA GLU A 167 -20.82 0.82 5.14
C GLU A 167 -20.48 2.30 5.39
N THR A 168 -19.57 2.59 6.33
CA THR A 168 -19.08 3.96 6.56
C THR A 168 -18.34 4.50 5.33
N ALA A 169 -17.46 3.69 4.74
CA ALA A 169 -16.77 4.00 3.50
C ALA A 169 -17.77 4.30 2.37
N ARG A 170 -18.74 3.40 2.13
CA ARG A 170 -19.81 3.59 1.14
C ARG A 170 -20.58 4.90 1.35
N ARG A 171 -20.92 5.21 2.60
CA ARG A 171 -21.61 6.47 2.96
C ARG A 171 -20.77 7.70 2.63
N ILE A 172 -19.45 7.64 2.82
CA ILE A 172 -18.54 8.72 2.42
C ILE A 172 -18.62 8.92 0.92
N LYS A 173 -18.43 7.84 0.15
CA LYS A 173 -18.51 7.89 -1.31
C LYS A 173 -19.83 8.46 -1.82
N ASP A 174 -20.97 8.02 -1.27
CA ASP A 174 -22.27 8.48 -1.75
C ASP A 174 -22.58 9.92 -1.34
N LYS A 175 -22.13 10.38 -0.16
CA LYS A 175 -22.36 11.76 0.29
C LYS A 175 -21.37 12.77 -0.27
N ALA A 176 -20.13 12.37 -0.53
CA ALA A 176 -19.10 13.21 -1.13
C ALA A 176 -19.12 13.16 -2.67
N GLU A 177 -19.87 12.23 -3.27
CA GLU A 177 -19.96 12.04 -4.72
C GLU A 177 -18.60 11.79 -5.39
N ILE A 178 -17.73 11.03 -4.73
CA ILE A 178 -16.37 10.72 -5.19
C ILE A 178 -16.25 9.31 -5.77
N GLY A 179 -15.11 9.01 -6.39
CA GLY A 179 -14.77 7.64 -6.76
C GLY A 179 -14.28 6.82 -5.57
N MET A 180 -14.53 5.51 -5.58
CA MET A 180 -13.97 4.57 -4.61
C MET A 180 -13.43 3.32 -5.28
N LEU A 181 -12.23 2.90 -4.89
CA LEU A 181 -11.60 1.66 -5.31
C LEU A 181 -11.32 0.77 -4.10
N LEU A 182 -11.94 -0.41 -4.07
CA LEU A 182 -11.69 -1.43 -3.05
C LEU A 182 -10.74 -2.48 -3.60
N ILE A 183 -9.67 -2.76 -2.87
CA ILE A 183 -8.65 -3.73 -3.25
C ILE A 183 -8.50 -4.75 -2.14
N GLY A 184 -8.42 -6.03 -2.49
CA GLY A 184 -8.30 -7.08 -1.50
C GLY A 184 -8.00 -8.46 -2.09
N ASN A 185 -8.17 -9.48 -1.27
CA ASN A 185 -8.05 -10.88 -1.66
C ASN A 185 -9.42 -11.48 -2.09
N ASP A 186 -9.48 -12.80 -2.25
CA ASP A 186 -10.71 -13.49 -2.65
C ASP A 186 -11.84 -13.42 -1.61
N ARG A 187 -11.52 -13.21 -0.32
CA ARG A 187 -12.55 -13.02 0.71
C ARG A 187 -13.40 -11.80 0.42
N LEU A 188 -12.83 -10.73 -0.15
CA LEU A 188 -13.60 -9.57 -0.63
C LEU A 188 -14.69 -10.01 -1.61
N ASN A 189 -14.40 -11.01 -2.45
CA ASN A 189 -15.38 -11.52 -3.40
C ASN A 189 -16.54 -12.24 -2.73
N SER A 190 -16.22 -13.11 -1.78
CA SER A 190 -17.21 -13.86 -1.02
C SER A 190 -18.12 -12.96 -0.19
N LEU A 191 -17.63 -11.80 0.26
CA LEU A 191 -18.44 -10.80 0.97
C LEU A 191 -19.41 -10.05 0.04
N LEU A 192 -19.00 -9.77 -1.20
CA LEU A 192 -19.73 -8.89 -2.12
C LEU A 192 -20.65 -9.62 -3.11
N ARG A 193 -20.45 -10.92 -3.34
CA ARG A 193 -21.23 -11.72 -4.30
C ARG A 193 -22.66 -12.08 -3.87
N PRO A 194 -22.93 -12.45 -2.60
CA PRO A 194 -24.27 -12.89 -2.19
C PRO A 194 -25.34 -11.80 -2.45
N LYS A 195 -26.42 -12.18 -3.13
CA LYS A 195 -27.65 -11.36 -3.18
C LYS A 195 -28.31 -11.39 -1.80
N ASP A 196 -28.92 -10.28 -1.39
CA ASP A 196 -29.55 -10.10 -0.06
C ASP A 196 -28.58 -10.21 1.14
N GLY A 197 -27.27 -10.15 0.89
CA GLY A 197 -26.25 -10.08 1.93
C GLY A 197 -26.19 -8.72 2.62
N VAL A 198 -25.46 -8.65 3.74
CA VAL A 198 -25.20 -7.42 4.51
C VAL A 198 -24.64 -6.27 3.64
N PHE A 199 -24.05 -6.61 2.49
CA PHE A 199 -23.39 -5.69 1.57
C PHE A 199 -24.21 -5.33 0.32
N ASP A 200 -25.49 -5.68 0.22
CA ASP A 200 -26.28 -5.41 -1.00
C ASP A 200 -26.34 -3.92 -1.38
N LYS A 201 -26.37 -3.04 -0.36
CA LYS A 201 -26.26 -1.59 -0.53
C LYS A 201 -24.94 -1.16 -1.16
N LEU A 202 -23.83 -1.80 -0.81
CA LEU A 202 -22.53 -1.53 -1.43
C LEU A 202 -22.48 -2.14 -2.84
N ARG A 203 -22.92 -3.39 -2.99
CA ARG A 203 -22.94 -4.15 -4.24
C ARG A 203 -23.65 -3.40 -5.37
N SER A 204 -24.79 -2.80 -5.09
CA SER A 204 -25.57 -2.03 -6.07
C SER A 204 -24.87 -0.75 -6.58
N ARG A 205 -23.78 -0.31 -5.95
CA ARG A 205 -22.94 0.82 -6.42
C ARG A 205 -21.65 0.37 -7.12
N ILE A 206 -21.39 -0.94 -7.17
CA ILE A 206 -20.24 -1.50 -7.86
C ILE A 206 -20.52 -1.52 -9.37
N LYS A 207 -19.70 -0.77 -10.14
CA LYS A 207 -19.81 -0.73 -11.61
C LYS A 207 -18.70 -1.46 -12.35
N PHE A 208 -17.64 -1.82 -11.64
CA PHE A 208 -16.54 -2.59 -12.20
C PHE A 208 -16.01 -3.56 -11.17
N TYR A 209 -16.02 -4.83 -11.56
CA TYR A 209 -15.63 -5.92 -10.69
C TYR A 209 -15.13 -7.09 -11.54
N PRO A 210 -13.83 -7.09 -11.91
CA PRO A 210 -13.23 -8.11 -12.75
C PRO A 210 -13.11 -9.43 -11.98
N LYS A 211 -12.76 -10.50 -12.70
CA LYS A 211 -12.45 -11.79 -12.09
C LYS A 211 -11.23 -11.68 -11.18
N TYR A 212 -11.20 -12.54 -10.16
CA TYR A 212 -10.07 -12.67 -9.26
C TYR A 212 -8.78 -13.00 -10.02
N VAL A 213 -7.70 -12.28 -9.72
CA VAL A 213 -6.38 -12.56 -10.29
C VAL A 213 -5.64 -13.54 -9.38
N SER A 214 -5.56 -14.80 -9.79
CA SER A 214 -4.97 -15.89 -8.99
C SER A 214 -3.45 -15.90 -8.94
N SER A 215 -2.80 -15.37 -9.97
CA SER A 215 -1.34 -15.37 -10.11
C SER A 215 -0.89 -14.20 -10.99
N ILE A 216 0.43 -13.97 -11.02
CA ILE A 216 1.05 -13.12 -12.04
C ILE A 216 0.83 -13.81 -13.41
N SER A 217 0.66 -13.03 -14.48
CA SER A 217 0.52 -13.61 -15.83
C SER A 217 1.87 -14.02 -16.38
N ILE A 218 1.89 -14.97 -17.32
CA ILE A 218 3.14 -15.43 -17.96
C ILE A 218 3.84 -14.24 -18.63
N GLU A 219 3.09 -13.34 -19.26
CA GLU A 219 3.66 -12.14 -19.89
C GLU A 219 4.32 -11.21 -18.87
N ASP A 220 3.69 -11.05 -17.69
CA ASP A 220 4.27 -10.26 -16.60
C ASP A 220 5.54 -10.94 -16.05
N GLU A 221 5.56 -12.27 -15.92
CA GLU A 221 6.75 -13.05 -15.49
C GLU A 221 7.92 -12.93 -16.47
N ILE A 222 7.65 -13.02 -17.78
CA ILE A 222 8.66 -12.77 -18.83
C ILE A 222 9.19 -11.35 -18.69
N LEU A 223 8.31 -10.37 -18.55
CA LEU A 223 8.69 -8.96 -18.41
C LEU A 223 9.54 -8.70 -17.15
N PHE A 224 9.21 -9.37 -16.04
CA PHE A 224 10.04 -9.36 -14.83
C PHE A 224 11.42 -9.96 -15.10
N THR A 225 11.48 -11.10 -15.78
CA THR A 225 12.73 -11.81 -16.08
C THR A 225 13.63 -10.97 -16.98
N GLU A 226 13.11 -10.42 -18.07
CA GLU A 226 13.85 -9.55 -18.99
C GLU A 226 14.39 -8.28 -18.29
N THR A 227 13.61 -7.69 -17.39
CA THR A 227 13.96 -6.42 -16.74
C THR A 227 14.90 -6.60 -15.55
N TYR A 228 14.68 -7.62 -14.72
CA TYR A 228 15.39 -7.83 -13.46
C TYR A 228 16.51 -8.87 -13.55
N LEU A 229 16.45 -9.79 -14.51
CA LEU A 229 17.41 -10.89 -14.72
C LEU A 229 17.83 -11.01 -16.19
N PRO A 230 18.39 -9.94 -16.80
CA PRO A 230 18.82 -10.00 -18.19
C PRO A 230 19.92 -11.06 -18.37
N GLY A 231 19.68 -12.05 -19.25
CA GLY A 231 20.68 -13.06 -19.62
C GLY A 231 20.57 -14.42 -18.92
N LEU A 232 19.43 -14.77 -18.32
CA LEU A 232 19.16 -16.16 -17.96
C LEU A 232 19.03 -17.01 -19.24
N PRO A 233 19.72 -18.17 -19.34
CA PRO A 233 19.54 -19.08 -20.45
C PRO A 233 18.10 -19.62 -20.47
N GLU A 234 17.51 -19.65 -21.67
CA GLU A 234 16.28 -20.41 -21.92
C GLU A 234 16.66 -21.89 -21.93
N ASP A 235 16.43 -22.58 -20.82
CA ASP A 235 16.49 -24.05 -20.72
C ASP A 235 15.08 -24.65 -20.89
#